data_AF-A0A9D4L6R5-F1
#
_entry.id   AF-A0A9D4L6R5-F1
#
_cell.length_a   1.000
_cell.length_b   1.000
_cell.length_c   1.000
_cell.angle_alpha   90.00
_cell.angle_beta   90.00
_cell.angle_gamma   90.00
#
_symmetry.space_group_name_H-M   'P 1'
#
loop_
_entity.id
_entity.type
_entity.pdbx_description
1 polymer ?
#
loop_
_entity_poly.entity_id
_entity_poly.type
_entity_poly.pdbx_seq_one_letter_code
_entity_poly.pdbx_strand_id
1 'polypeptide(L)'
;MEGAGLKNILETVYGENAIVTGKDVQRALRGHFLVEKCLHRQLISEITKDPEIQILLDQAEELYSSLLRCETTIADATCSEILIKLNTAIERKKHELAKTSKTSKLWLNYKLMVSIASMLIKADSSGR
;
A
#
# COMPACT_ATOMS: atom_id res chain seq x y z
N MET A 1 -23.68 1.37 9.10
CA MET A 1 -22.77 0.50 9.90
C MET A 1 -23.29 -0.93 9.93
N GLU A 2 -24.60 -1.17 9.89
CA GLU A 2 -25.15 -2.44 9.40
C GLU A 2 -24.92 -2.51 7.88
N GLY A 3 -24.20 -3.53 7.41
CA GLY A 3 -24.09 -3.85 5.97
C GLY A 3 -22.68 -4.06 5.42
N ALA A 4 -21.64 -3.43 5.96
CA ALA A 4 -20.35 -3.31 5.27
C ALA A 4 -19.32 -4.43 5.56
N GLY A 5 -19.63 -5.44 6.38
CA GLY A 5 -18.65 -6.43 6.86
C GLY A 5 -17.52 -5.84 7.73
N LEU A 6 -17.45 -4.51 7.87
CA LEU A 6 -16.46 -3.78 8.65
C LEU A 6 -16.48 -4.18 10.13
N LYS A 7 -17.69 -4.40 10.66
CA LYS A 7 -17.91 -4.91 12.01
C LYS A 7 -17.19 -6.25 12.19
N ASN A 8 -17.38 -7.20 11.27
CA ASN A 8 -16.74 -8.52 11.32
C ASN A 8 -15.21 -8.42 11.21
N ILE A 9 -14.69 -7.55 10.34
CA ILE A 9 -13.23 -7.32 10.22
C ILE A 9 -12.67 -6.76 11.53
N LEU A 10 -13.39 -5.83 12.16
CA LEU A 10 -12.95 -5.21 13.41
C LEU A 10 -13.08 -6.15 14.60
N GLU A 11 -14.14 -6.96 14.68
CA GLU A 11 -14.28 -8.03 15.67
C GLU A 11 -13.19 -9.10 15.51
N THR A 12 -12.77 -9.39 14.27
CA THR A 12 -11.63 -10.29 14.00
C THR A 12 -10.31 -9.71 14.51
N VAL A 13 -10.11 -8.38 14.41
CA VAL A 13 -8.85 -7.72 14.79
C VAL A 13 -8.80 -7.40 16.28
N TYR A 14 -9.91 -6.95 16.86
CA TYR A 14 -9.98 -6.42 18.22
C TYR A 14 -10.70 -7.34 19.23
N GLY A 15 -11.33 -8.41 18.76
CA GLY A 15 -12.15 -9.32 19.56
C GLY A 15 -13.59 -8.83 19.70
N GLU A 16 -14.51 -9.78 19.82
CA GLU A 16 -15.96 -9.56 19.92
C GLU A 16 -16.37 -8.70 21.15
N ASN A 17 -15.55 -8.72 22.20
CA ASN A 17 -15.75 -7.96 23.44
C ASN A 17 -15.23 -6.52 23.39
N ALA A 18 -14.56 -6.11 22.30
CA ALA A 18 -14.17 -4.74 22.14
C ALA A 18 -15.44 -3.90 21.93
N ILE A 19 -15.79 -3.04 22.88
CA ILE A 19 -16.89 -2.08 22.73
C ILE A 19 -16.41 -1.03 21.72
N VAL A 20 -16.55 -1.32 20.44
CA VAL A 20 -16.11 -0.42 19.38
C VAL A 20 -17.32 0.36 18.87
N THR A 21 -17.59 1.51 19.47
CA THR A 21 -18.55 2.47 18.90
C THR A 21 -18.00 3.06 17.60
N GLY A 22 -18.85 3.65 16.75
CA GLY A 22 -18.40 4.23 15.48
C GLY A 22 -17.24 5.23 15.60
N LYS A 23 -17.11 5.95 16.73
CA LYS A 23 -15.98 6.87 16.99
C LYS A 23 -14.70 6.13 17.36
N ASP A 24 -14.81 5.06 18.14
CA ASP A 24 -13.67 4.24 18.56
C ASP A 24 -13.09 3.47 17.36
N VAL A 25 -13.97 2.99 16.47
CA VAL A 25 -13.61 2.37 15.18
C VAL A 25 -12.79 3.35 14.34
N GLN A 26 -13.30 4.57 14.17
CA GLN A 26 -12.63 5.59 13.37
C GLN A 26 -11.25 5.94 13.95
N ARG A 27 -11.13 6.04 15.28
CA ARG A 27 -9.86 6.30 15.95
C ARG A 27 -8.86 5.16 15.73
N ALA A 28 -9.31 3.91 15.89
CA ALA A 28 -8.51 2.72 15.66
C ALA A 28 -7.99 2.63 14.21
N LEU A 29 -8.88 2.83 13.22
CA LEU A 29 -8.50 2.85 11.80
C LEU A 29 -7.49 3.96 11.47
N ARG A 30 -7.69 5.17 12.01
CA ARG A 30 -6.71 6.27 11.85
C ARG A 30 -5.35 5.89 12.43
N GLY A 31 -5.32 5.21 13.58
CA GLY A 31 -4.08 4.68 14.16
C GLY A 31 -3.40 3.69 13.22
N HIS A 32 -4.13 2.72 12.68
CA HIS A 32 -3.59 1.76 11.72
C HIS A 32 -3.05 2.41 10.46
N PHE A 33 -3.76 3.38 9.89
CA PHE A 33 -3.31 4.12 8.72
C PHE A 33 -2.05 4.93 9.01
N LEU A 34 -1.94 5.57 10.18
CA LEU A 34 -0.73 6.28 10.56
C LEU A 34 0.49 5.34 10.64
N VAL A 35 0.32 4.18 11.29
CA VAL A 35 1.36 3.15 11.37
C VAL A 35 1.72 2.65 9.96
N GLU A 36 0.73 2.39 9.11
CA GLU A 36 0.93 1.96 7.72
C GLU A 36 1.77 2.99 6.93
N LYS A 37 1.51 4.30 7.09
CA LYS A 37 2.33 5.35 6.46
C LYS A 37 3.77 5.37 6.95
N CYS A 38 3.99 5.21 8.26
CA CYS A 38 5.34 5.13 8.82
C CYS A 38 6.11 3.94 8.25
N LEU A 39 5.48 2.76 8.19
CA LEU A 39 6.06 1.56 7.59
C LEU A 39 6.31 1.74 6.10
N HIS A 40 5.41 2.42 5.39
CA HIS A 40 5.57 2.72 3.97
C HIS A 40 6.83 3.54 3.72
N ARG A 41 7.08 4.57 4.55
CA ARG A 41 8.28 5.40 4.46
C ARG A 41 9.55 4.61 4.75
N GLN A 42 9.55 3.76 5.78
CA GLN A 42 10.69 2.90 6.10
C GLN A 42 10.98 1.91 4.96
N LEU A 43 9.92 1.31 4.40
CA LEU A 43 10.04 0.39 3.28
C LEU A 43 10.61 1.07 2.04
N ILE A 44 10.09 2.25 1.66
CA ILE A 44 10.63 3.02 0.53
C ILE A 44 12.11 3.32 0.76
N SER A 45 12.47 3.83 1.95
CA SER A 45 13.86 4.17 2.29
C SER A 45 14.80 2.97 2.21
N GLU A 46 14.30 1.75 2.39
CA GLU A 46 15.12 0.54 2.27
C GLU A 46 15.18 0.05 0.81
N ILE A 47 14.06 0.09 0.10
CA ILE A 47 13.95 -0.35 -1.28
C ILE A 47 14.78 0.56 -2.21
N THR A 48 14.78 1.88 -2.00
CA THR A 48 15.52 2.83 -2.84
C THR A 48 17.04 2.78 -2.63
N LYS A 49 17.54 2.00 -1.67
CA LYS A 49 18.98 1.71 -1.58
C LYS A 49 19.45 0.77 -2.67
N ASP A 50 18.54 0.05 -3.32
CA ASP A 50 18.84 -0.85 -4.43
C ASP A 50 19.12 -0.03 -5.70
N PRO A 51 20.35 -0.08 -6.27
CA PRO A 51 20.71 0.73 -7.43
C PRO A 51 19.84 0.45 -8.67
N GLU A 52 19.40 -0.80 -8.85
CA GLU A 52 18.51 -1.17 -9.96
C GLU A 52 17.19 -0.40 -9.86
N ILE A 53 16.63 -0.32 -8.65
CA ILE A 53 15.35 0.36 -8.41
C ILE A 53 15.51 1.86 -8.57
N GLN A 54 16.63 2.44 -8.15
CA GLN A 54 16.88 3.87 -8.34
C GLN A 54 16.93 4.24 -9.83
N ILE A 55 17.64 3.45 -10.65
CA ILE A 55 17.69 3.67 -12.11
C ILE A 55 16.29 3.60 -12.73
N LEU A 56 15.48 2.62 -12.32
CA LEU A 56 14.11 2.47 -12.80
C LEU A 56 13.18 3.62 -12.35
N LEU A 57 13.42 4.18 -11.16
CA LEU A 57 12.71 5.37 -10.68
C LEU A 57 13.07 6.61 -11.50
N ASP A 58 14.34 6.82 -11.79
CA ASP A 58 14.78 7.96 -12.62
C ASP A 58 14.18 7.87 -14.04
N GLN A 59 14.10 6.66 -14.61
CA GLN A 59 13.41 6.41 -15.89
C GLN A 59 11.90 6.64 -15.81
N ALA A 60 11.27 6.25 -14.70
CA ALA A 60 9.84 6.49 -14.48
C ALA A 60 9.54 8.00 -14.29
N GLU A 61 10.47 8.76 -13.70
CA GLU A 61 10.38 10.22 -13.57
C GLU A 61 10.44 10.91 -14.93
N GLU A 62 11.31 10.45 -15.85
CA GLU A 62 11.34 10.97 -17.22
C GLU A 62 10.05 10.64 -17.98
N LEU A 63 9.53 9.41 -17.83
CA LEU A 63 8.23 9.04 -18.41
C LEU A 63 7.09 9.93 -17.89
N TYR A 64 7.08 10.20 -16.58
CA TYR A 64 6.11 11.12 -15.98
C TYR A 64 6.28 12.55 -16.50
N SER A 65 7.52 13.02 -16.66
CA SER A 65 7.81 14.34 -17.21
C SER A 65 7.38 14.47 -18.67
N SER A 66 7.61 13.45 -19.48
CA SER A 66 7.16 13.36 -20.87
C SER A 66 5.63 13.40 -20.98
N LEU A 67 4.92 12.73 -20.07
CA LEU A 67 3.47 12.78 -19.96
C LEU A 67 2.97 14.21 -19.64
N LEU A 68 3.65 14.90 -18.70
CA LEU A 68 3.33 16.29 -18.35
C LEU A 68 3.61 17.28 -19.50
N ARG A 69 4.59 16.96 -20.36
CA ARG A 69 4.89 17.71 -21.59
C ARG A 69 3.95 17.35 -22.75
N CYS A 70 3.02 16.40 -22.55
CA CYS A 70 2.14 15.86 -23.57
C CYS A 70 2.86 15.19 -24.77
N GLU A 71 4.10 14.75 -24.58
CA GLU A 71 4.90 14.03 -25.58
C GLU A 71 4.51 12.55 -25.66
N THR A 72 3.96 12.00 -24.58
CA THR A 72 3.46 10.64 -24.46
C THR A 72 2.00 10.65 -23.99
N THR A 73 1.22 9.67 -24.42
CA THR A 73 -0.17 9.54 -23.94
C THR A 73 -0.23 8.70 -22.65
N ILE A 74 -1.35 8.80 -21.93
CA ILE A 74 -1.59 7.97 -20.75
C ILE A 74 -1.54 6.47 -21.12
N ALA A 75 -2.09 6.10 -22.29
CA ALA A 75 -2.09 4.72 -22.75
C ALA A 75 -0.67 4.18 -22.95
N ASP A 76 0.20 4.97 -23.58
CA ASP A 76 1.60 4.63 -23.82
C ASP A 76 2.37 4.52 -22.51
N ALA A 77 2.15 5.46 -21.58
CA ALA A 77 2.78 5.45 -20.27
C ALA A 77 2.36 4.22 -19.45
N THR A 78 1.07 3.84 -19.46
CA THR A 78 0.58 2.65 -18.73
C THR A 78 1.11 1.33 -19.29
N CYS A 79 1.40 1.26 -20.59
CA CYS A 79 1.99 0.10 -21.24
C CYS A 79 3.53 0.08 -21.16
N SER A 80 4.14 1.08 -20.51
CA SER A 80 5.58 1.19 -20.43
C SER A 80 6.20 0.00 -19.71
N GLU A 81 7.16 -0.64 -20.38
CA GLU A 81 7.96 -1.73 -19.81
C GLU A 81 8.71 -1.28 -18.54
N ILE A 82 9.03 0.01 -18.43
CA ILE A 82 9.69 0.60 -17.26
C ILE A 82 8.83 0.39 -16.01
N LEU A 83 7.52 0.63 -16.08
CA LEU A 83 6.62 0.47 -14.93
C LEU A 83 6.47 -1.00 -14.53
N ILE A 84 6.46 -1.91 -15.52
CA ILE A 84 6.42 -3.36 -15.28
C ILE A 84 7.71 -3.82 -14.59
N LYS A 85 8.87 -3.39 -15.11
CA LYS A 85 10.20 -3.69 -14.52
C LYS A 85 10.32 -3.14 -13.12
N LEU A 86 9.93 -1.89 -12.90
CA LEU A 86 9.93 -1.23 -11.59
C LEU A 86 9.06 -2.00 -10.58
N ASN A 87 7.83 -2.34 -10.96
CA ASN A 87 6.95 -3.12 -10.09
C ASN A 87 7.55 -4.48 -9.74
N THR A 88 8.15 -5.16 -10.73
CA THR A 88 8.78 -6.48 -10.54
C THR A 88 9.98 -6.39 -9.59
N ALA A 89 10.85 -5.39 -9.75
CA ALA A 89 12.00 -5.16 -8.90
C ALA A 89 11.58 -4.82 -7.45
N ILE A 90 10.55 -3.99 -7.29
CA ILE A 90 9.96 -3.67 -5.98
C ILE A 90 9.40 -4.92 -5.29
N GLU A 91 8.64 -5.75 -6.00
CA GLU A 91 8.08 -6.99 -5.43
C GLU A 91 9.16 -8.00 -5.06
N ARG A 92 10.20 -8.15 -5.91
CA ARG A 92 11.39 -8.93 -5.59
C ARG A 92 12.03 -8.43 -4.29
N LYS A 93 12.21 -7.11 -4.14
CA LYS A 93 12.83 -6.52 -2.94
C LYS A 93 11.98 -6.72 -1.68
N LYS A 94 10.66 -6.57 -1.78
CA LYS A 94 9.74 -6.88 -0.67
C LYS A 94 9.87 -8.35 -0.26
N HIS A 95 9.98 -9.26 -1.22
CA HIS A 95 10.14 -10.69 -0.94
C HIS A 95 11.49 -11.01 -0.27
N GLU A 96 12.57 -10.36 -0.68
CA GLU A 96 13.88 -10.45 0.00
C GLU A 96 13.78 -9.95 1.45
N LEU A 97 13.18 -8.78 1.68
CA LEU A 97 12.99 -8.22 3.02
C LEU A 97 12.14 -9.11 3.92
N ALA A 98 11.12 -9.77 3.37
CA ALA A 98 10.28 -10.72 4.09
C ALA A 98 11.07 -11.95 4.57
N LYS A 99 12.17 -12.30 3.90
CA LYS A 99 13.06 -13.41 4.30
C LYS A 99 14.08 -12.99 5.36
N THR A 100 14.43 -11.71 5.43
CA THR A 100 15.48 -11.21 6.34
C THR A 100 15.09 -11.36 7.81
N SER A 101 13.83 -11.12 8.18
CA SER A 101 13.38 -11.31 9.57
C SER A 101 11.89 -11.61 9.70
N LYS A 102 11.52 -12.29 10.80
CA LYS A 102 10.11 -12.52 11.17
C LYS A 102 9.35 -11.20 11.30
N THR A 103 9.99 -10.18 11.87
CA THR A 103 9.42 -8.84 12.06
C THR A 103 9.13 -8.15 10.72
N SER A 104 10.07 -8.21 9.77
CA SER A 104 9.90 -7.65 8.42
C SER A 104 8.74 -8.32 7.69
N LYS A 105 8.63 -9.65 7.77
CA LYS A 105 7.50 -10.41 7.22
C LYS A 105 6.17 -10.00 7.86
N LEU A 106 6.13 -9.87 9.18
CA LEU A 106 4.94 -9.45 9.90
C LEU A 106 4.49 -8.06 9.47
N TRP A 107 5.42 -7.11 9.33
CA TRP A 107 5.08 -5.75 8.91
C TRP A 107 4.58 -5.67 7.47
N LEU A 108 5.16 -6.45 6.56
CA LEU A 108 4.67 -6.52 5.18
C LEU A 108 3.26 -7.12 5.12
N ASN A 109 3.00 -8.17 5.89
CA ASN A 109 1.65 -8.76 6.01
C ASN A 109 0.65 -7.78 6.62
N TYR A 110 1.03 -7.10 7.70
CA TYR A 110 0.21 -6.07 8.34
C TYR A 110 -0.15 -4.96 7.34
N LYS A 111 0.83 -4.47 6.57
CA LYS A 111 0.61 -3.45 5.53
C LYS A 111 -0.40 -3.93 4.48
N LEU A 112 -0.30 -5.20 4.03
CA LEU A 112 -1.27 -5.79 3.11
C LEU A 112 -2.68 -5.82 3.70
N MET A 113 -2.82 -6.24 4.96
CA MET A 113 -4.12 -6.28 5.64
C MET A 113 -4.76 -4.89 5.77
N VAL A 114 -3.98 -3.87 6.15
CA VAL A 114 -4.47 -2.48 6.26
C VAL A 114 -4.86 -1.92 4.88
N SER A 115 -4.10 -2.26 3.83
CA SER A 115 -4.45 -1.88 2.45
C SER A 115 -5.78 -2.49 2.00
N ILE A 116 -5.99 -3.79 2.26
CA ILE A 116 -7.26 -4.48 1.97
C ILE A 116 -8.41 -3.82 2.71
N ALA A 117 -8.24 -3.55 4.02
CA ALA A 117 -9.25 -2.85 4.80
C ALA A 117 -9.58 -1.46 4.21
N SER A 118 -8.57 -0.71 3.78
CA SER A 118 -8.79 0.59 3.12
C SER A 118 -9.53 0.46 1.80
N MET A 119 -9.24 -0.56 0.98
CA MET A 119 -9.94 -0.79 -0.28
C MET A 119 -11.41 -1.13 -0.05
N LEU A 120 -11.72 -1.95 0.95
CA LEU A 120 -13.09 -2.29 1.32
C LEU A 120 -13.87 -1.06 1.79
N ILE A 121 -13.27 -0.21 2.64
CA ILE A 121 -13.89 1.05 3.08
C ILE A 121 -14.17 1.97 1.89
N LYS A 122 -13.22 2.09 0.95
CA LYS A 122 -13.40 2.91 -0.24
C LYS A 122 -14.50 2.36 -1.14
N ALA A 123 -14.52 1.06 -1.39
CA ALA A 123 -15.55 0.41 -2.20
C ALA A 123 -16.95 0.62 -1.60
N ASP A 124 -17.09 0.50 -0.27
CA ASP A 124 -18.34 0.79 0.45
C ASP A 124 -18.76 2.27 0.31
N SER A 125 -17.80 3.20 0.35
CA SER A 125 -18.08 4.63 0.14
C SER A 125 -18.46 4.99 -1.31
N SER A 126 -17.98 4.22 -2.28
CA SER A 126 -18.27 4.39 -3.71
C SER A 126 -19.52 3.62 -4.17
N GLY A 127 -20.03 2.70 -3.36
CA GLY A 127 -21.26 1.93 -3.59
C GLY A 127 -22.54 2.66 -3.18
N ARG A 128 -22.48 3.99 -3.06
CA ARG A 128 -23.65 4.88 -2.98
C ARG A 128 -23.99 5.46 -4.34
#